data_AF-A0A850KZ63-F1
#
_entry.id   AF-A0A850KZ63-F1
#
_cell.length_a   1.000
_cell.length_b   1.000
_cell.length_c   1.000
_cell.angle_alpha   90.00
_cell.angle_beta   90.00
_cell.angle_gamma   90.00
#
_symmetry.space_group_name_H-M   'P 1'
#
loop_
_entity.id
_entity.type
_entity.pdbx_description
1 polymer ?
#
loop_
_entity_poly.entity_id
_entity_poly.type
_entity_poly.pdbx_seq_one_letter_code
_entity_poly.pdbx_strand_id
1 'polypeptide(L)'
;MKVFVIETHLLGGEQDHGVFECQENAQKYIEQNDSLHGSPEVLQLTVIGHIEQIGVVYAASSYDAEQDLLFFESVYGNRDDAQQAAGANGLVLRRKIIKKSDF
;
A
#
# COMPACT_ATOMS: atom_id res chain seq x y z
N MET A 1 -2.39 14.30 2.34
CA MET A 1 -2.99 13.81 1.07
C MET A 1 -3.74 12.51 1.36
N LYS A 2 -4.88 12.25 0.73
CA LYS A 2 -5.57 10.96 0.85
C LYS A 2 -5.30 10.10 -0.38
N VAL A 3 -5.17 8.80 -0.19
CA VAL A 3 -4.98 7.79 -1.25
C VAL A 3 -5.85 6.57 -0.95
N PHE A 4 -6.04 5.73 -1.97
CA PHE A 4 -6.78 4.48 -1.87
C PHE A 4 -5.82 3.33 -2.15
N VAL A 5 -5.66 2.41 -1.20
CA VAL A 5 -4.75 1.27 -1.30
C VAL A 5 -5.58 0.01 -1.47
N ILE A 6 -5.14 -0.87 -2.36
CA ILE A 6 -5.69 -2.22 -2.43
C ILE A 6 -4.83 -3.10 -1.52
N GLU A 7 -5.46 -3.69 -0.52
CA GLU A 7 -4.85 -4.65 0.40
C GLU A 7 -5.52 -6.02 0.23
N THR A 8 -4.74 -7.09 0.35
CA THR A 8 -5.28 -8.45 0.50
C THR A 8 -4.76 -9.09 1.76
N HIS A 9 -5.67 -9.73 2.48
CA HIS A 9 -5.37 -10.60 3.62
C HIS A 9 -5.05 -12.01 3.11
N LEU A 10 -3.82 -12.49 3.32
CA LEU A 10 -3.30 -13.77 2.83
C LEU A 10 -2.69 -14.59 3.96
N LEU A 11 -3.24 -15.77 4.24
CA LEU A 11 -2.66 -16.78 5.16
C LEU A 11 -2.15 -16.23 6.50
N GLY A 12 -2.75 -15.14 7.00
CA GLY A 12 -2.39 -14.48 8.27
C GLY A 12 -1.63 -13.16 8.15
N GLY A 13 -1.13 -12.80 6.96
CA GLY A 13 -0.48 -11.52 6.68
C GLY A 13 -1.28 -10.63 5.73
N GLU A 14 -0.73 -9.46 5.47
CA GLU A 14 -1.33 -8.40 4.65
C GLU A 14 -0.37 -7.96 3.55
N GLN A 15 -0.91 -7.68 2.37
CA GLN A 15 -0.12 -7.25 1.23
C GLN A 15 -0.81 -6.13 0.45
N ASP A 16 -0.07 -5.06 0.16
CA ASP A 16 -0.52 -3.99 -0.73
C ASP A 16 -0.25 -4.32 -2.21
N HIS A 17 -1.23 -4.04 -3.06
CA HIS A 17 -1.14 -4.28 -4.51
C HIS A 17 -0.95 -3.01 -5.32
N GLY A 18 -1.45 -1.88 -4.83
CA GLY A 18 -1.36 -0.61 -5.53
C GLY A 18 -1.94 0.56 -4.74
N VAL A 19 -1.57 1.76 -5.16
CA VAL A 19 -2.02 3.02 -4.55
C VAL A 19 -2.65 3.90 -5.63
N PHE A 20 -3.86 4.37 -5.37
CA PHE A 20 -4.73 5.07 -6.31
C PHE A 20 -5.15 6.44 -5.77
N GLU A 21 -5.38 7.37 -6.69
CA GLU A 21 -5.89 8.72 -6.37
C GLU A 21 -7.39 8.71 -6.01
N CYS A 22 -8.16 7.76 -6.55
CA CYS A 22 -9.60 7.63 -6.27
C CYS A 22 -10.02 6.18 -6.05
N GLN A 23 -11.09 6.00 -5.25
CA GLN A 23 -11.67 4.69 -4.93
C GLN A 23 -12.18 3.95 -6.17
N GLU A 24 -12.78 4.67 -7.12
CA GLU A 24 -13.35 4.07 -8.35
C GLU A 24 -12.29 3.29 -9.14
N ASN A 25 -11.07 3.82 -9.27
CA ASN A 25 -10.01 3.16 -10.03
C ASN A 25 -9.43 1.97 -9.25
N ALA A 26 -9.32 2.07 -7.93
CA ALA A 26 -8.94 0.94 -7.09
C ALA A 26 -9.95 -0.22 -7.22
N GLN A 27 -11.24 0.09 -7.22
CA GLN A 27 -12.30 -0.91 -7.38
C GLN A 27 -12.27 -1.55 -8.76
N LYS A 28 -12.14 -0.76 -9.84
CA LYS A 28 -11.97 -1.28 -11.20
C LYS A 28 -10.75 -2.19 -11.33
N TYR A 29 -9.64 -1.84 -10.66
CA TYR A 29 -8.46 -2.71 -10.64
C TYR A 29 -8.78 -4.07 -10.03
N ILE A 30 -9.50 -4.12 -8.90
CA ILE A 30 -9.92 -5.40 -8.30
C ILE A 30 -10.80 -6.20 -9.27
N GLU A 31 -11.79 -5.55 -9.89
CA GLU A 31 -12.72 -6.21 -10.82
C GLU A 31 -12.04 -6.76 -12.09
N GLN A 32 -10.93 -6.16 -12.52
CA GLN A 32 -10.21 -6.56 -13.74
C GLN A 32 -9.05 -7.53 -13.48
N ASN A 33 -8.63 -7.71 -12.22
CA ASN A 33 -7.48 -8.55 -11.87
C ASN A 33 -7.93 -9.83 -11.15
N ASP A 34 -8.29 -10.84 -11.94
CA ASP A 34 -8.63 -12.19 -11.45
C ASP A 34 -7.46 -12.92 -10.75
N SER A 35 -6.25 -12.38 -10.83
CA SER A 35 -5.03 -12.92 -10.21
C SER A 35 -4.84 -12.49 -8.75
N LEU A 36 -5.65 -11.55 -8.25
CA LEU A 36 -5.62 -11.18 -6.83
C LEU A 36 -6.16 -12.35 -6.01
N HIS A 37 -5.27 -13.00 -5.27
CA HIS A 37 -5.65 -14.04 -4.32
C HIS A 37 -6.15 -13.42 -3.00
N GLY A 38 -6.96 -14.17 -2.26
CA GLY A 38 -7.55 -13.72 -0.99
C GLY A 38 -8.80 -12.85 -1.17
N SER A 39 -9.06 -11.99 -0.19
CA SER A 39 -10.17 -11.04 -0.19
C SER A 39 -9.62 -9.62 -0.34
N PRO A 40 -9.45 -9.10 -1.58
CA PRO A 40 -8.96 -7.75 -1.77
C PRO A 40 -9.95 -6.72 -1.26
N GLU A 41 -9.45 -5.70 -0.58
CA GLU A 41 -10.22 -4.56 -0.10
C GLU A 41 -9.57 -3.23 -0.45
N VAL A 42 -10.39 -2.17 -0.54
CA VAL A 42 -9.91 -0.82 -0.80
C VAL A 42 -9.91 -0.03 0.51
N LEU A 43 -8.71 0.32 0.98
CA LEU A 43 -8.49 1.15 2.16
C LEU A 43 -8.29 2.61 1.77
N GLN A 44 -9.04 3.52 2.39
CA GLN A 44 -8.80 4.96 2.24
C GLN A 44 -7.86 5.45 3.34
N LEU A 45 -6.63 5.82 2.97
CA LEU A 45 -5.58 6.18 3.92
C LEU A 45 -5.13 7.63 3.74
N THR A 46 -4.67 8.23 4.84
CA THR A 46 -3.97 9.52 4.79
C THR A 46 -2.48 9.25 4.70
N VAL A 47 -1.83 9.83 3.69
CA VAL A 47 -0.36 9.72 3.54
C VAL A 47 0.32 10.40 4.72
N ILE A 48 1.16 9.65 5.41
CA ILE A 48 1.88 10.06 6.62
C ILE A 48 3.19 10.76 6.24
N GLY A 49 3.56 11.79 7.00
CA GLY A 49 4.81 12.53 6.79
C GLY A 49 4.76 13.52 5.62
N HIS A 50 5.90 14.18 5.38
CA HIS A 50 6.04 15.11 4.26
C HIS A 50 6.18 14.34 2.93
N ILE A 51 5.59 14.88 1.87
CA ILE A 51 5.66 14.32 0.52
C ILE A 51 6.89 14.88 -0.19
N GLU A 52 7.91 14.04 -0.37
CA GLU A 52 9.15 14.40 -1.07
C GLU A 52 8.95 14.55 -2.58
N GLN A 53 8.09 13.71 -3.15
CA GLN A 53 7.89 13.64 -4.58
C GLN A 53 6.40 13.52 -4.92
N ILE A 54 5.88 14.49 -5.67
CA ILE A 54 4.49 14.51 -6.11
C ILE A 54 4.19 13.27 -6.96
N GLY A 55 3.09 12.57 -6.63
CA GLY A 55 2.64 11.36 -7.33
C GLY A 55 3.38 10.08 -6.91
N VAL A 56 4.23 10.14 -5.90
CA VAL A 56 4.99 9.00 -5.38
C VAL A 56 4.81 8.93 -3.87
N VAL A 57 4.69 7.70 -3.38
CA VAL A 57 4.57 7.39 -1.95
C VAL A 57 5.33 6.10 -1.65
N TYR A 58 5.44 5.77 -0.37
CA TYR A 58 6.13 4.59 0.12
C TYR A 58 5.16 3.78 0.98
N ALA A 59 4.83 2.57 0.52
CA ALA A 59 4.11 1.59 1.32
C ALA A 59 5.10 0.93 2.29
N ALA A 60 4.75 0.85 3.57
CA ALA A 60 5.54 0.19 4.58
C ALA A 60 4.79 -1.02 5.11
N SER A 61 5.51 -2.13 5.29
CA SER A 61 5.03 -3.31 5.96
C SER A 61 6.03 -3.74 7.01
N SER A 62 5.56 -4.02 8.23
CA SER A 62 6.37 -4.67 9.25
C SER A 62 6.44 -6.17 8.98
N TYR A 63 7.44 -6.84 9.55
CA TYR A 63 7.65 -8.27 9.36
C TYR A 63 7.79 -8.98 10.71
N ASP A 64 6.93 -9.97 10.94
CA ASP A 64 7.02 -10.88 12.08
C ASP A 64 7.82 -12.13 11.66
N ALA A 65 9.04 -12.22 12.19
CA ALA A 65 9.94 -13.33 11.90
C ALA A 65 9.55 -14.66 12.56
N GLU A 66 8.77 -14.63 13.65
CA GLU A 66 8.31 -15.86 14.31
C GLU A 66 7.22 -16.55 13.49
N GLN A 67 6.40 -15.76 12.80
CA GLN A 67 5.29 -16.23 11.99
C GLN A 67 5.60 -16.26 10.49
N ASP A 68 6.71 -15.64 10.05
CA ASP A 68 7.07 -15.44 8.64
C ASP A 68 5.96 -14.69 7.87
N LEU A 69 5.47 -13.60 8.47
CA LEU A 69 4.34 -12.81 7.96
C LEU A 69 4.72 -11.33 7.81
N LEU A 70 4.20 -10.70 6.75
CA LEU A 70 4.20 -9.25 6.57
C LEU A 70 2.85 -8.67 6.99
N PHE A 71 2.89 -7.50 7.65
CA PHE A 71 1.71 -6.74 8.02
C PHE A 71 1.82 -5.35 7.42
N PHE A 72 0.77 -4.88 6.74
CA PHE A 72 0.80 -3.60 6.07
C PHE A 72 0.52 -2.50 7.09
N GLU A 73 1.46 -1.56 7.21
CA GLU A 73 1.38 -0.50 8.22
C GLU A 73 0.61 0.69 7.68
N SER A 74 1.13 1.31 6.61
CA SER A 74 0.53 2.49 6.00
C SER A 74 1.28 2.95 4.75
N VAL A 75 0.88 4.13 4.26
CA VAL A 75 1.52 4.84 3.16
C VAL A 75 2.15 6.15 3.64
N TYR A 76 3.39 6.40 3.24
CA TYR A 76 4.20 7.54 3.67
C TYR A 76 4.64 8.40 2.48
N GLY A 77 4.84 9.70 2.73
CA GLY A 77 5.26 10.67 1.72
C GLY A 77 6.76 10.64 1.41
N ASN A 78 7.56 10.01 2.27
CA ASN A 78 9.00 9.86 2.14
C ASN A 78 9.47 8.48 2.59
N ARG A 79 10.68 8.10 2.19
CA ARG A 79 11.22 6.77 2.44
C ARG A 79 11.64 6.56 3.90
N ASP A 80 12.18 7.59 4.54
CA ASP A 80 12.77 7.47 5.87
C ASP A 80 11.70 7.18 6.94
N ASP A 81 10.58 7.91 6.88
CA ASP A 81 9.41 7.65 7.75
C ASP A 81 8.84 6.24 7.51
N ALA A 82 8.74 5.81 6.24
CA ALA A 82 8.30 4.45 5.90
C ALA A 82 9.25 3.38 6.47
N GLN A 83 10.56 3.61 6.38
CA GLN A 83 11.56 2.67 6.89
C GLN A 83 11.53 2.59 8.42
N GLN A 84 11.30 3.72 9.08
CA GLN A 84 11.14 3.74 10.53
C GLN A 84 9.92 2.92 10.96
N ALA A 85 8.80 3.04 10.24
CA ALA A 85 7.59 2.28 10.52
C ALA A 85 7.74 0.78 10.21
N ALA A 86 8.33 0.43 9.07
CA ALA A 86 8.57 -0.97 8.69
C ALA A 86 9.51 -1.69 9.67
N GLY A 87 10.42 -0.95 10.33
CA GLY A 87 11.45 -1.53 11.19
C GLY A 87 12.58 -2.18 10.39
N ALA A 88 13.53 -2.81 11.10
CA ALA A 88 14.78 -3.28 10.52
C ALA A 88 14.60 -4.41 9.49
N ASN A 89 13.59 -5.26 9.68
CA ASN A 89 13.31 -6.41 8.81
C ASN A 89 12.06 -6.22 7.95
N GLY A 90 11.40 -5.05 8.05
CA GLY A 90 10.21 -4.77 7.27
C GLY A 90 10.51 -4.42 5.83
N LEU A 91 9.45 -4.28 5.05
CA LEU A 91 9.50 -3.99 3.62
C LEU A 91 9.04 -2.56 3.36
N VAL A 92 9.79 -1.83 2.55
CA VAL A 92 9.38 -0.52 2.03
C VAL A 92 9.33 -0.57 0.52
N LEU A 93 8.15 -0.34 -0.05
CA LEU A 93 7.92 -0.32 -1.49
C LEU A 93 7.62 1.08 -1.97
N ARG A 94 8.41 1.57 -2.92
CA ARG A 94 8.12 2.82 -3.61
C ARG A 94 6.98 2.60 -4.59
N ARG A 95 5.86 3.31 -4.39
CA ARG A 95 4.65 3.22 -5.21
C ARG A 95 4.42 4.53 -5.98
N LYS A 96 4.02 4.42 -7.25
CA LYS A 96 3.43 5.55 -7.97
C LYS A 96 1.94 5.58 -7.65
N ILE A 97 1.39 6.77 -7.44
CA ILE A 97 -0.06 6.95 -7.32
C ILE A 97 -0.65 6.87 -8.72
N ILE A 98 -1.54 5.90 -8.92
CA ILE A 98 -2.30 5.74 -10.15
C ILE A 98 -3.37 6.83 -10.17
N LYS A 99 -3.29 7.73 -11.15
CA LYS A 99 -4.19 8.88 -11.24
C LYS A 99 -5.54 8.51 -11.80
N LYS A 100 -6.53 9.39 -11.59
CA LYS A 100 -7.85 9.24 -12.19
C LYS A 100 -7.80 9.16 -13.73
N SER A 101 -6.88 9.89 -14.36
CA SER A 101 -6.72 9.93 -15.82
C SER A 101 -6.10 8.68 -16.43
N ASP A 102 -5.48 7.84 -15.61
CA ASP A 102 -4.59 6.77 -16.08
C ASP A 102 -5.30 5.41 -16.09
N PHE A 103 -6.60 5.37 -15.74
CA PHE A 103 -7.40 4.15 -15.55
C PHE A 103 -8.79 4.27 -16.17
#